data_AF-A0A6P7FZ84-F1
#
_entry.id   AF-A0A6P7FZ84-F1
#
_cell.length_a   1.000
_cell.length_b   1.000
_cell.length_c   1.000
_cell.angle_alpha   90.00
_cell.angle_beta   90.00
_cell.angle_gamma   90.00
#
_symmetry.space_group_name_H-M   'P 1'
#
loop_
_entity.id
_entity.type
_entity.pdbx_description
1 polymer ?
#
loop_
_entity_poly.entity_id
_entity_poly.type
_entity_poly.pdbx_seq_one_letter_code
_entity_poly.pdbx_strand_id
1 'polypeptide(L)'
;MLKSTLSLKSNIDISKYNKLIMFIKKKRTSYVPKKSKTLEKEQVQKFISDAPNDVFLMIKVALIFGVAGALRKDELLKLETNNVQDLGSKFLVTIKASKTHTNRIFTIVDNEANTILNAIKNYISLKPAHTPHKRFFIFYKNNKCSTQPVGINTFSKIPSVISKFLKLEHPHLYTGHCFRRSSASILCDSGADFSAIKRLGG
;
A
#
# COMPACT_ATOMS: atom_id res chain seq x y z
N MET A 1 -7.83 -3.81 21.19
CA MET A 1 -8.75 -4.97 21.28
C MET A 1 -9.21 -5.23 22.72
N LEU A 2 -8.35 -5.40 23.74
CA LEU A 2 -8.83 -5.66 25.13
C LEU A 2 -9.85 -4.64 25.69
N LYS A 3 -9.54 -3.33 25.62
CA LYS A 3 -10.43 -2.26 26.12
C LYS A 3 -11.82 -2.31 25.47
N SER A 4 -11.85 -2.39 24.14
CA SER A 4 -13.10 -2.47 23.38
C SER A 4 -13.87 -3.75 23.66
N THR A 5 -13.17 -4.88 23.85
CA THR A 5 -13.81 -6.17 24.18
C THR A 5 -14.49 -6.14 25.54
N LEU A 6 -13.83 -5.61 26.59
CA LEU A 6 -14.41 -5.52 27.93
C LEU A 6 -15.57 -4.53 27.99
N SER A 7 -15.48 -3.43 27.24
CA SER A 7 -16.58 -2.48 27.12
C SER A 7 -17.79 -3.09 26.42
N LEU A 8 -17.61 -3.82 25.33
CA LEU A 8 -18.72 -4.40 24.56
C LEU A 8 -19.32 -5.66 25.20
N LYS A 9 -18.49 -6.56 25.74
CA LYS A 9 -18.94 -7.87 26.24
C LYS A 9 -19.27 -7.87 27.73
N SER A 10 -18.69 -6.96 28.50
CA SER A 10 -18.81 -6.95 29.96
C SER A 10 -19.27 -5.60 30.49
N ASN A 11 -19.52 -4.61 29.62
CA ASN A 11 -19.86 -3.24 30.00
C ASN A 11 -18.85 -2.57 30.96
N ILE A 12 -17.58 -3.00 30.91
CA ILE A 12 -16.51 -2.47 31.77
C ILE A 12 -15.64 -1.52 30.95
N ASP A 13 -15.64 -0.24 31.32
CA ASP A 13 -14.69 0.73 30.77
C ASP A 13 -13.39 0.76 31.57
N ILE A 14 -12.40 -0.03 31.12
CA ILE A 14 -11.08 -0.06 31.75
C ILE A 14 -10.28 1.25 31.60
N SER A 15 -10.77 2.25 30.83
CA SER A 15 -10.09 3.54 30.67
C SER A 15 -9.91 4.30 31.98
N LYS A 16 -10.80 4.05 32.93
CA LYS A 16 -10.86 4.72 34.24
C LYS A 16 -9.89 4.13 35.26
N TYR A 17 -9.27 2.98 34.96
CA TYR A 17 -8.43 2.24 35.91
C TYR A 17 -6.94 2.43 35.62
N ASN A 18 -6.41 3.58 36.05
CA ASN A 18 -5.01 3.96 35.78
C ASN A 18 -3.98 2.92 36.26
N LYS A 19 -4.16 2.35 37.46
CA LYS A 19 -3.27 1.29 38.00
C LYS A 19 -3.25 0.05 37.11
N LEU A 20 -4.41 -0.37 36.60
CA LEU A 20 -4.54 -1.50 35.67
C LEU A 20 -3.88 -1.19 34.31
N ILE A 21 -4.09 0.02 33.77
CA ILE A 21 -3.44 0.46 32.53
C ILE A 21 -1.91 0.42 32.67
N MET A 22 -1.38 0.93 33.78
CA MET A 22 0.06 0.89 34.08
C MET A 22 0.58 -0.53 34.19
N PHE A 23 -0.15 -1.41 34.88
CA PHE A 23 0.19 -2.84 34.98
C PHE A 23 0.26 -3.51 33.61
N ILE A 24 -0.76 -3.31 32.77
CA ILE A 24 -0.80 -3.86 31.39
C ILE A 24 0.37 -3.32 30.55
N LYS A 25 0.69 -2.03 30.66
CA LYS A 25 1.85 -1.44 29.96
C LYS A 25 3.17 -2.08 30.43
N LYS A 26 3.37 -2.24 31.74
CA LYS A 26 4.56 -2.87 32.34
C LYS A 26 4.69 -4.36 32.01
N LYS A 27 3.58 -5.07 31.79
CA LYS A 27 3.60 -6.46 31.33
C LYS A 27 3.92 -6.60 29.83
N ARG A 28 3.81 -5.53 29.04
CA ARG A 28 4.14 -5.52 27.60
C ARG A 28 5.60 -5.20 27.29
N THR A 29 6.44 -4.93 28.29
CA THR A 29 7.80 -4.41 28.07
C THR A 29 8.69 -5.33 27.23
N SER A 30 8.46 -6.65 27.22
CA SER A 30 9.16 -7.62 26.37
C SER A 30 8.44 -7.97 25.06
N TYR A 31 7.23 -7.43 24.83
CA TYR A 31 6.46 -7.75 23.62
C TYR A 31 6.95 -6.94 22.42
N VAL A 32 7.56 -7.62 21.47
CA VAL A 32 7.86 -7.07 20.14
C VAL A 32 6.74 -7.45 19.18
N PRO A 33 5.94 -6.51 18.67
CA PRO A 33 4.89 -6.83 17.71
C PRO A 33 5.49 -7.42 16.43
N LYS A 34 4.91 -8.51 15.93
CA LYS A 34 5.24 -9.04 14.61
C LYS A 34 4.89 -7.99 13.56
N LYS A 35 5.92 -7.39 12.93
CA LYS A 35 5.74 -6.41 11.88
C LYS A 35 6.03 -7.05 10.52
N SER A 36 5.30 -6.61 9.49
CA SER A 36 5.62 -6.96 8.11
C SER A 36 7.03 -6.49 7.76
N LYS A 37 7.84 -7.30 7.06
CA LYS A 37 9.08 -6.82 6.43
C LYS A 37 8.77 -5.69 5.45
N THR A 38 9.77 -4.84 5.24
CA THR A 38 9.76 -3.69 4.30
C THR A 38 10.65 -3.99 3.11
N LEU A 39 10.38 -3.29 2.00
CA LEU A 39 11.22 -3.28 0.81
C LEU A 39 12.09 -2.03 0.86
N GLU A 40 13.35 -2.19 0.50
CA GLU A 40 14.31 -1.08 0.32
C GLU A 40 14.07 -0.37 -1.02
N LYS A 41 14.61 0.84 -1.17
CA LYS A 41 14.43 1.65 -2.37
C LYS A 41 14.97 0.93 -3.61
N GLU A 42 16.14 0.32 -3.48
CA GLU A 42 16.86 -0.42 -4.51
C GLU A 42 16.06 -1.66 -4.93
N GLN A 43 15.45 -2.35 -3.95
CA GLN A 43 14.59 -3.52 -4.19
C GLN A 43 13.32 -3.13 -4.96
N VAL A 44 12.72 -1.97 -4.62
CA VAL A 44 11.56 -1.43 -5.35
C VAL A 44 11.94 -1.09 -6.79
N GLN A 45 13.03 -0.37 -6.99
CA GLN A 45 13.53 0.00 -8.32
C GLN A 45 13.85 -1.24 -9.16
N LYS A 46 14.59 -2.20 -8.59
CA LYS A 46 14.94 -3.46 -9.24
C LYS A 46 13.72 -4.23 -9.70
N PHE A 47 12.68 -4.34 -8.86
CA PHE A 47 11.45 -5.03 -9.26
C PHE A 47 10.72 -4.30 -10.40
N ILE A 48 10.67 -2.96 -10.36
CA ILE A 48 10.00 -2.17 -11.41
C ILE A 48 10.74 -2.29 -12.75
N SER A 49 12.08 -2.34 -12.74
CA SER A 49 12.88 -2.48 -13.96
C SER A 49 12.91 -3.93 -14.48
N ASP A 50 13.23 -4.90 -13.63
CA ASP A 50 13.61 -6.25 -14.06
C ASP A 50 12.40 -7.18 -14.26
N ALA A 51 11.30 -6.99 -13.52
CA ALA A 51 10.18 -7.92 -13.59
C ALA A 51 9.49 -7.82 -14.96
N PRO A 52 9.17 -8.93 -15.64
CA PRO A 52 8.61 -8.85 -16.97
C PRO A 52 7.13 -8.37 -16.91
N ASN A 53 6.77 -7.47 -17.81
CA ASN A 53 5.46 -6.79 -17.75
C ASN A 53 4.30 -7.75 -18.04
N ASP A 54 4.47 -8.71 -18.94
CA ASP A 54 3.49 -9.75 -19.31
C ASP A 54 2.88 -10.50 -18.12
N VAL A 55 3.65 -10.63 -17.03
CA VAL A 55 3.21 -11.22 -15.76
C VAL A 55 2.97 -10.17 -14.68
N PHE A 56 3.86 -9.19 -14.53
CA PHE A 56 3.92 -8.36 -13.32
C PHE A 56 3.41 -6.93 -13.48
N LEU A 57 2.91 -6.50 -14.64
CA LEU A 57 2.53 -5.10 -14.88
C LEU A 57 1.57 -4.55 -13.81
N MET A 58 0.46 -5.24 -13.51
CA MET A 58 -0.47 -4.81 -12.45
C MET A 58 0.20 -4.76 -11.07
N ILE A 59 1.07 -5.73 -10.77
CA ILE A 59 1.80 -5.79 -9.50
C ILE A 59 2.78 -4.61 -9.38
N LYS A 60 3.47 -4.25 -10.46
CA LYS A 60 4.34 -3.05 -10.51
C LYS A 60 3.54 -1.80 -10.23
N VAL A 61 2.40 -1.61 -10.90
CA VAL A 61 1.54 -0.44 -10.67
C VAL A 61 1.03 -0.40 -9.22
N ALA A 62 0.62 -1.54 -8.66
CA ALA A 62 0.20 -1.61 -7.26
C ALA A 62 1.34 -1.30 -6.28
N LEU A 63 2.56 -1.74 -6.57
CA LEU A 63 3.76 -1.40 -5.80
C LEU A 63 4.06 0.10 -5.86
N ILE A 64 4.06 0.68 -7.06
CA ILE A 64 4.30 2.11 -7.30
C ILE A 64 3.31 2.95 -6.48
N PHE A 65 2.00 2.69 -6.64
CA PHE A 65 0.96 3.43 -5.92
C PHE A 65 1.06 3.20 -4.41
N GLY A 66 1.31 1.95 -3.99
CA GLY A 66 1.45 1.57 -2.60
C GLY A 66 2.60 2.28 -1.88
N VAL A 67 3.76 2.40 -2.54
CA VAL A 67 4.96 3.04 -1.98
C VAL A 67 4.89 4.55 -2.12
N ALA A 68 4.51 5.10 -3.27
CA ALA A 68 4.44 6.55 -3.49
C ALA A 68 3.37 7.22 -2.62
N GLY A 69 2.19 6.62 -2.50
CA GLY A 69 1.07 7.17 -1.70
C GLY A 69 1.00 6.63 -0.27
N ALA A 70 1.95 5.77 0.13
CA ALA A 70 1.87 5.00 1.38
C ALA A 70 0.49 4.32 1.57
N LEU A 71 -0.07 3.72 0.51
CA LEU A 71 -1.45 3.23 0.53
C LEU A 71 -1.62 1.96 1.37
N ARG A 72 -2.73 1.87 2.10
CA ARG A 72 -3.24 0.63 2.70
C ARG A 72 -3.84 -0.23 1.59
N LYS A 73 -3.87 -1.54 1.79
CA LYS A 73 -4.54 -2.49 0.88
C LYS A 73 -6.01 -2.17 0.59
N ASP A 74 -6.72 -1.58 1.55
CA ASP A 74 -8.12 -1.17 1.38
C ASP A 74 -8.25 0.08 0.49
N GLU A 75 -7.26 0.98 0.54
CA GLU A 75 -7.22 2.16 -0.33
C GLU A 75 -6.86 1.77 -1.77
N LEU A 76 -5.95 0.81 -1.95
CA LEU A 76 -5.68 0.19 -3.25
C LEU A 76 -6.93 -0.52 -3.81
N LEU A 77 -7.66 -1.25 -2.97
CA LEU A 77 -8.90 -1.92 -3.35
C LEU A 77 -9.98 -0.96 -3.86
N LYS A 78 -10.13 0.19 -3.18
CA LYS A 78 -11.22 1.15 -3.41
C LYS A 78 -10.87 2.26 -4.39
N LEU A 79 -9.62 2.35 -4.84
CA LEU A 79 -9.19 3.36 -5.79
C LEU A 79 -10.02 3.29 -7.07
N GLU A 80 -10.61 4.41 -7.48
CA GLU A 80 -11.41 4.52 -8.70
C GLU A 80 -10.58 5.05 -9.86
N THR A 81 -10.92 4.66 -11.09
CA THR A 81 -10.21 5.13 -12.30
C THR A 81 -10.23 6.65 -12.44
N ASN A 82 -11.36 7.28 -12.14
CA ASN A 82 -11.51 8.75 -12.22
C ASN A 82 -10.66 9.51 -11.18
N ASN A 83 -10.09 8.79 -10.21
CA ASN A 83 -9.20 9.37 -9.21
C ASN A 83 -7.71 9.23 -9.55
N VAL A 84 -7.39 8.76 -10.76
CA VAL A 84 -6.04 8.71 -11.32
C VAL A 84 -6.01 9.58 -12.57
N GLN A 85 -5.33 10.71 -12.50
CA GLN A 85 -5.25 11.69 -13.60
C GLN A 85 -3.85 11.68 -14.20
N ASP A 86 -3.75 11.50 -15.51
CA ASP A 86 -2.50 11.64 -16.27
C ASP A 86 -2.30 13.13 -16.63
N LEU A 87 -1.19 13.71 -16.16
CA LEU A 87 -0.79 15.08 -16.49
C LEU A 87 0.42 15.10 -17.46
N GLY A 88 0.68 13.98 -18.14
CA GLY A 88 1.79 13.81 -19.08
C GLY A 88 3.09 13.45 -18.37
N SER A 89 3.64 14.38 -17.59
CA SER A 89 4.91 14.25 -16.85
C SER A 89 4.77 13.69 -15.43
N LYS A 90 3.52 13.55 -14.95
CA LYS A 90 3.21 13.02 -13.62
C LYS A 90 1.79 12.48 -13.58
N PHE A 91 1.50 11.61 -12.61
CA PHE A 91 0.13 11.24 -12.25
C PHE A 91 -0.29 11.93 -10.96
N LEU A 92 -1.51 12.48 -10.95
CA LEU A 92 -2.17 12.97 -9.74
C LEU A 92 -3.16 11.90 -9.27
N VAL A 93 -3.01 11.44 -8.02
CA VAL A 93 -3.84 10.38 -7.44
C VAL A 93 -4.58 10.90 -6.22
N THR A 94 -5.90 10.77 -6.24
CA THR A 94 -6.78 11.21 -5.16
C THR A 94 -7.33 10.02 -4.38
N ILE A 95 -7.05 9.96 -3.09
CA ILE A 95 -7.63 8.98 -2.17
C ILE A 95 -8.78 9.64 -1.42
N LYS A 96 -10.00 9.18 -1.72
CA LYS A 96 -11.20 9.62 -1.02
C LYS A 96 -11.15 9.15 0.44
N ALA A 97 -11.56 10.06 1.32
CA ALA A 97 -11.77 9.82 2.74
C ALA A 97 -12.61 8.55 3.01
N SER A 98 -12.18 7.77 4.01
CA SER A 98 -13.13 6.93 4.75
C SER A 98 -13.83 7.77 5.82
N LYS A 99 -14.89 7.25 6.47
CA LYS A 99 -15.73 7.96 7.46
C LYS A 99 -14.98 8.76 8.56
N THR A 100 -13.68 8.53 8.77
CA THR A 100 -12.86 9.15 9.82
C THR A 100 -11.62 9.89 9.33
N HIS A 101 -11.43 10.09 8.02
CA HIS A 101 -10.22 10.72 7.47
C HIS A 101 -10.54 11.82 6.45
N THR A 102 -9.61 12.72 6.19
CA THR A 102 -9.70 13.72 5.11
C THR A 102 -9.28 13.10 3.77
N ASN A 103 -9.72 13.70 2.66
CA ASN A 103 -9.19 13.36 1.34
C ASN A 103 -7.69 13.63 1.31
N ARG A 104 -6.91 12.74 0.69
CA ARG A 104 -5.49 13.01 0.41
C ARG A 104 -5.20 12.87 -1.07
N ILE A 105 -4.26 13.69 -1.52
CA ILE A 105 -3.80 13.71 -2.90
C ILE A 105 -2.28 13.52 -2.85
N PHE A 106 -1.75 12.73 -3.77
CA PHE A 106 -0.32 12.59 -3.96
C PHE A 106 0.02 12.54 -5.44
N THR A 107 1.27 12.85 -5.77
CA THR A 107 1.79 12.82 -7.13
C THR A 107 2.76 11.67 -7.31
N ILE A 108 2.69 11.00 -8.45
CA ILE A 108 3.69 10.04 -8.90
C ILE A 108 4.47 10.72 -10.01
N VAL A 109 5.76 10.90 -9.79
CA VAL A 109 6.72 11.47 -10.75
C VAL A 109 7.74 10.39 -11.11
N ASP A 110 8.35 10.53 -12.28
CA ASP A 110 9.47 9.70 -12.70
C ASP A 110 10.79 10.45 -12.64
N ASN A 111 11.87 9.69 -12.74
CA ASN A 111 13.16 10.24 -13.18
C ASN A 111 13.25 10.21 -14.72
N GLU A 112 14.40 10.63 -15.27
CA GLU A 112 14.58 10.80 -16.72
C GLU A 112 14.26 9.55 -17.57
N ALA A 113 14.35 8.35 -16.99
CA ALA A 113 14.10 7.08 -17.68
C ALA A 113 12.60 6.76 -17.94
N ASN A 114 11.66 7.55 -17.42
CA ASN A 114 10.20 7.40 -17.62
C ASN A 114 9.63 5.98 -17.36
N THR A 115 10.33 5.13 -16.60
CA THR A 115 9.98 3.71 -16.44
C THR A 115 8.70 3.53 -15.60
N ILE A 116 8.54 4.34 -14.55
CA ILE A 116 7.38 4.31 -13.65
C ILE A 116 6.12 4.77 -14.38
N LEU A 117 6.18 5.92 -15.05
CA LEU A 117 5.05 6.49 -15.78
C LEU A 117 4.64 5.60 -16.95
N ASN A 118 5.60 5.04 -17.68
CA ASN A 118 5.32 4.10 -18.77
C ASN A 118 4.63 2.84 -18.26
N ALA A 119 5.01 2.28 -17.11
CA ALA A 119 4.31 1.15 -16.53
C ALA A 119 2.83 1.48 -16.21
N ILE A 120 2.56 2.67 -15.68
CA ILE A 120 1.19 3.12 -15.40
C ILE A 120 0.39 3.33 -16.70
N LYS A 121 0.97 4.05 -17.68
CA LYS A 121 0.35 4.31 -18.99
C LYS A 121 0.04 3.00 -19.72
N ASN A 122 0.99 2.06 -19.76
CA ASN A 122 0.81 0.74 -20.36
C ASN A 122 -0.31 -0.07 -19.67
N TYR A 123 -0.40 0.01 -18.36
CA TYR A 123 -1.48 -0.67 -17.65
C TYR A 123 -2.84 -0.04 -17.96
N ILE A 124 -2.92 1.30 -18.01
CA ILE A 124 -4.14 2.04 -18.33
C ILE A 124 -4.59 1.76 -19.77
N SER A 125 -3.68 1.75 -20.75
CA SER A 125 -4.01 1.51 -22.15
C SER A 125 -4.59 0.11 -22.41
N LEU A 126 -4.23 -0.87 -21.58
CA LEU A 126 -4.76 -2.23 -21.66
C LEU A 126 -6.11 -2.40 -20.96
N LYS A 127 -6.61 -1.40 -20.22
CA LYS A 127 -7.89 -1.52 -19.52
C LYS A 127 -9.05 -1.56 -20.54
N PRO A 128 -10.04 -2.44 -20.35
CA PRO A 128 -11.25 -2.44 -21.17
C PRO A 128 -11.99 -1.10 -21.06
N ALA A 129 -12.56 -0.62 -22.17
CA ALA A 129 -13.34 0.62 -22.21
C ALA A 129 -14.57 0.58 -21.28
N HIS A 130 -15.15 -0.61 -21.10
CA HIS A 130 -16.30 -0.82 -20.21
C HIS A 130 -16.00 -1.88 -19.16
N THR A 131 -16.20 -1.49 -17.90
CA THR A 131 -16.17 -2.38 -16.74
C THR A 131 -17.43 -2.14 -15.90
N PRO A 132 -18.02 -3.17 -15.27
CA PRO A 132 -19.25 -3.04 -14.48
C PRO A 132 -19.05 -2.28 -13.13
N HIS A 133 -17.85 -1.76 -12.90
CA HIS A 133 -17.46 -1.07 -11.68
C HIS A 133 -16.48 0.06 -11.99
N LYS A 134 -16.23 0.93 -11.01
CA LYS A 134 -15.32 2.07 -11.15
C LYS A 134 -13.88 1.81 -10.69
N ARG A 135 -13.57 0.60 -10.19
CA ARG A 135 -12.26 0.26 -9.62
C ARG A 135 -11.12 0.39 -10.64
N PHE A 136 -10.03 1.04 -10.23
CA PHE A 136 -8.82 1.23 -11.03
C PHE A 136 -8.05 -0.08 -11.23
N PHE A 137 -7.90 -0.88 -10.17
CA PHE A 137 -7.18 -2.15 -10.25
C PHE A 137 -8.12 -3.30 -10.67
N ILE A 138 -7.81 -3.88 -11.83
CA ILE A 138 -8.45 -5.05 -12.42
C ILE A 138 -7.40 -6.15 -12.63
N PHE A 139 -7.82 -7.41 -12.65
CA PHE A 139 -6.87 -8.50 -12.83
C PHE A 139 -6.20 -8.40 -14.20
N TYR A 140 -4.90 -8.67 -14.21
CA TYR A 140 -4.05 -8.67 -15.38
C TYR A 140 -3.34 -10.01 -15.50
N LYS A 141 -3.33 -10.58 -16.69
CA LYS A 141 -2.63 -11.84 -17.01
C LYS A 141 -2.32 -11.89 -18.50
N ASN A 142 -1.12 -12.34 -18.86
CA ASN A 142 -0.71 -12.56 -20.25
C ASN A 142 -0.96 -11.34 -21.15
N ASN A 143 -0.46 -10.17 -20.73
CA ASN A 143 -0.64 -8.91 -21.48
C ASN A 143 -2.09 -8.43 -21.67
N LYS A 144 -3.05 -8.97 -20.90
CA LYS A 144 -4.46 -8.59 -21.00
C LYS A 144 -5.03 -8.23 -19.63
N CYS A 145 -5.77 -7.14 -19.57
CA CYS A 145 -6.62 -6.81 -18.44
C CYS A 145 -7.98 -7.50 -18.59
N SER A 146 -8.45 -8.13 -17.52
CA SER A 146 -9.83 -8.62 -17.39
C SER A 146 -10.78 -7.48 -17.00
N THR A 147 -12.08 -7.75 -16.96
CA THR A 147 -13.07 -6.84 -16.36
C THR A 147 -13.27 -7.05 -14.86
N GLN A 148 -12.57 -8.03 -14.26
CA GLN A 148 -12.73 -8.39 -12.86
C GLN A 148 -11.85 -7.51 -11.96
N PRO A 149 -12.39 -6.93 -10.87
CA PRO A 149 -11.61 -6.11 -9.98
C PRO A 149 -10.70 -6.95 -9.07
N VAL A 150 -9.51 -6.42 -8.75
CA VAL A 150 -8.58 -7.11 -7.84
C VAL A 150 -9.14 -7.15 -6.41
N GLY A 151 -9.03 -8.31 -5.76
CA GLY A 151 -9.50 -8.52 -4.39
C GLY A 151 -8.50 -8.14 -3.30
N ILE A 152 -9.01 -7.85 -2.09
CA ILE A 152 -8.21 -7.46 -0.90
C ILE A 152 -7.13 -8.50 -0.54
N ASN A 153 -7.43 -9.78 -0.72
CA ASN A 153 -6.51 -10.88 -0.42
C ASN A 153 -5.37 -10.94 -1.43
N THR A 154 -5.62 -10.61 -2.70
CA THR A 154 -4.59 -10.47 -3.73
C THR A 154 -3.63 -9.35 -3.34
N PHE A 155 -4.15 -8.14 -3.05
CA PHE A 155 -3.32 -7.02 -2.56
C PHE A 155 -2.50 -7.39 -1.33
N SER A 156 -3.07 -8.16 -0.41
CA SER A 156 -2.36 -8.62 0.80
C SER A 156 -1.17 -9.55 0.50
N LYS A 157 -1.21 -10.27 -0.63
CA LYS A 157 -0.17 -11.22 -1.07
C LYS A 157 0.85 -10.61 -2.01
N ILE A 158 0.56 -9.48 -2.67
CA ILE A 158 1.46 -8.84 -3.63
C ILE A 158 2.89 -8.66 -3.05
N PRO A 159 3.08 -8.14 -1.82
CA PRO A 159 4.44 -7.96 -1.30
C PRO A 159 5.22 -9.26 -1.18
N SER A 160 4.54 -10.37 -0.83
CA SER A 160 5.15 -11.70 -0.82
C SER A 160 5.57 -12.15 -2.22
N VAL A 161 4.73 -11.90 -3.23
CA VAL A 161 5.07 -12.20 -4.65
C VAL A 161 6.32 -11.45 -5.10
N ILE A 162 6.40 -10.14 -4.78
CA ILE A 162 7.57 -9.31 -5.08
C ILE A 162 8.83 -9.86 -4.39
N SER A 163 8.73 -10.17 -3.10
CA SER A 163 9.87 -10.71 -2.34
C SER A 163 10.35 -12.07 -2.88
N LYS A 164 9.45 -12.92 -3.40
CA LYS A 164 9.83 -14.17 -4.08
C LYS A 164 10.58 -13.91 -5.38
N PHE A 165 10.10 -12.97 -6.20
CA PHE A 165 10.79 -12.59 -7.44
C PHE A 165 12.21 -12.08 -7.16
N LEU A 166 12.34 -11.22 -6.16
CA LEU A 166 13.62 -10.66 -5.72
C LEU A 166 14.50 -11.64 -4.93
N LYS A 167 14.03 -12.88 -4.68
CA LYS A 167 14.71 -13.92 -3.90
C LYS A 167 15.09 -13.46 -2.47
N LEU A 168 14.24 -12.64 -1.84
CA LEU A 168 14.46 -12.18 -0.47
C LEU A 168 14.12 -13.27 0.55
N GLU A 169 14.79 -13.22 1.70
CA GLU A 169 14.57 -14.18 2.77
C GLU A 169 13.19 -14.02 3.44
N HIS A 170 12.58 -15.18 3.74
CA HIS A 170 11.27 -15.30 4.36
C HIS A 170 10.17 -14.48 3.66
N PRO A 171 9.83 -14.77 2.40
CA PRO A 171 8.80 -14.04 1.64
C PRO A 171 7.43 -13.94 2.31
N HIS A 172 7.09 -14.88 3.20
CA HIS A 172 5.83 -14.91 3.93
C HIS A 172 5.70 -13.77 4.98
N LEU A 173 6.81 -13.11 5.32
CA LEU A 173 6.83 -11.95 6.23
C LEU A 173 6.51 -10.62 5.52
N TYR A 174 6.46 -10.61 4.18
CA TYR A 174 6.03 -9.47 3.39
C TYR A 174 4.51 -9.52 3.19
N THR A 175 3.77 -8.84 4.05
CA THR A 175 2.30 -8.86 4.11
C THR A 175 1.70 -7.58 3.53
N GLY A 176 0.36 -7.48 3.48
CA GLY A 176 -0.35 -6.27 3.01
C GLY A 176 -0.05 -4.95 3.74
N HIS A 177 0.75 -4.96 4.80
CA HIS A 177 1.28 -3.75 5.45
C HIS A 177 2.64 -3.30 4.90
N CYS A 178 3.28 -4.11 4.06
CA CYS A 178 4.63 -3.85 3.54
C CYS A 178 4.73 -2.48 2.88
N PHE A 179 3.86 -2.14 1.94
CA PHE A 179 4.01 -0.92 1.12
C PHE A 179 4.00 0.38 1.93
N ARG A 180 2.98 0.58 2.79
CA ARG A 180 2.90 1.75 3.68
C ARG A 180 4.12 1.83 4.60
N ARG A 181 4.65 0.69 5.05
CA ARG A 181 5.86 0.65 5.89
C ARG A 181 7.14 0.94 5.09
N SER A 182 7.29 0.37 3.89
CA SER A 182 8.41 0.65 2.99
C SER A 182 8.47 2.12 2.66
N SER A 183 7.32 2.72 2.33
CA SER A 183 7.18 4.16 2.05
C SER A 183 7.71 5.02 3.21
N ALA A 184 7.28 4.73 4.45
CA ALA A 184 7.75 5.46 5.62
C ALA A 184 9.25 5.25 5.90
N SER A 185 9.78 4.04 5.68
CA SER A 185 11.22 3.74 5.83
C SER A 185 12.04 4.54 4.82
N ILE A 186 11.71 4.41 3.53
CA ILE A 186 12.41 5.10 2.43
C ILE A 186 12.39 6.62 2.63
N LEU A 187 11.26 7.17 3.09
CA LEU A 187 11.14 8.60 3.37
C LEU A 187 12.04 9.01 4.56
N CYS A 188 12.09 8.20 5.62
CA CYS A 188 12.98 8.44 6.76
C CYS A 188 14.45 8.36 6.35
N ASP A 189 14.81 7.38 5.51
CA ASP A 189 16.17 7.18 5.01
C ASP A 189 16.62 8.32 4.09
N SER A 190 15.68 9.04 3.45
CA SER A 190 15.95 10.28 2.70
C SER A 190 16.13 11.54 3.58
N GLY A 191 16.10 11.39 4.91
CA GLY A 191 16.29 12.50 5.86
C GLY A 191 15.04 13.35 6.11
N ALA A 192 13.85 12.86 5.73
CA ALA A 192 12.61 13.60 5.96
C ALA A 192 12.20 13.64 7.44
N ASP A 193 11.56 14.73 7.84
CA ASP A 193 11.10 14.91 9.21
C ASP A 193 9.85 14.08 9.55
N PHE A 194 9.54 13.98 10.84
CA PHE A 194 8.38 13.24 11.33
C PHE A 194 7.05 13.82 10.80
N SER A 195 7.01 15.12 10.51
CA SER A 195 5.81 15.80 9.98
C SER A 195 5.49 15.35 8.54
N ALA A 196 6.51 15.13 7.70
CA ALA A 196 6.37 14.57 6.36
C ALA A 196 5.84 13.13 6.39
N ILE A 197 6.34 12.30 7.31
CA ILE A 197 5.86 10.92 7.50
C ILE A 197 4.37 10.90 7.90
N LYS A 198 3.96 11.80 8.80
CA LYS A 198 2.56 11.90 9.26
C LYS A 198 1.63 12.34 8.12
N ARG A 199 2.04 13.31 7.30
CA ARG A 199 1.27 13.79 6.13
C ARG A 199 1.11 12.70 5.07
N LEU A 200 2.19 11.98 4.76
CA LEU A 200 2.16 10.86 3.81
C LEU A 200 1.27 9.72 4.31
N GLY A 201 1.41 9.42 5.60
CA GLY A 201 0.86 8.25 6.25
C GLY A 201 -0.60 8.33 6.64
N GLY A 202 -1.28 9.48 6.52
CA GLY A 202 -2.73 9.65 6.70
C GLY A 202 -3.33 9.08 7.98
#